data_AF-A0A1I7EAY5-F1
#
_entry.id   AF-A0A1I7EAY5-F1
#
_cell.length_a   1.000
_cell.length_b   1.000
_cell.length_c   1.000
_cell.angle_alpha   90.00
_cell.angle_beta   90.00
_cell.angle_gamma   90.00
#
_symmetry.space_group_name_H-M   'P 1'
#
loop_
_entity.id
_entity.type
_entity.pdbx_description
1 polymer ?
#
loop_
_entity_poly.entity_id
_entity_poly.type
_entity_poly.pdbx_seq_one_letter_code
_entity_poly.pdbx_strand_id
1 'polypeptide(L)'
;MSTFGAAGFWPQILTWLPFIVALAAVWNGCNKSISPFLVVTALLGWWFGLLTLLSILIFAILMGLAALQPLLPKRFQIAGHGVLVLVCLALGFQLIPGVDKLNIVSDAQIGPNSEKFSYSIGLEKPFIFMILLVAVPWVRENDHARDYRTATVALLMLVGVFLVSLAAGFLSFEFSLPRWLPIFFVGNLFLTCLPEEAFFRGYIQRGLASQIGVWPAIGIASLLFGFAHFAG
;
A
#
# COMPACT_ATOMS: atom_id res chain seq x y z
N MET A 1 -15.94 -0.19 -30.47
CA MET A 1 -15.97 1.22 -30.02
C MET A 1 -16.51 1.27 -28.60
N SER A 2 -15.65 1.10 -27.60
CA SER A 2 -16.02 1.24 -26.19
C SER A 2 -15.84 2.70 -25.79
N THR A 3 -16.93 3.33 -25.36
CA THR A 3 -16.94 4.63 -24.68
C THR A 3 -16.24 4.50 -23.32
N PHE A 4 -14.91 4.45 -23.33
CA PHE A 4 -14.11 4.79 -22.15
C PHE A 4 -14.17 6.30 -21.99
N GLY A 5 -15.26 6.78 -21.39
CA GLY A 5 -15.31 8.13 -20.87
C GLY A 5 -14.21 8.27 -19.84
N ALA A 6 -13.31 9.22 -20.06
CA ALA A 6 -12.39 9.73 -19.04
C ALA A 6 -13.11 10.42 -17.85
N ALA A 7 -14.39 10.06 -17.61
CA ALA A 7 -15.36 10.76 -16.79
C ALA A 7 -15.85 9.96 -15.57
N GLY A 8 -15.39 8.70 -15.38
CA GLY A 8 -15.90 7.84 -14.31
C GLY A 8 -15.28 8.06 -12.92
N PHE A 9 -14.00 8.47 -12.88
CA PHE A 9 -13.23 8.58 -11.63
C PHE A 9 -12.85 10.02 -11.25
N TRP A 10 -13.14 10.98 -12.14
CA TRP A 10 -13.02 12.40 -11.86
C TRP A 10 -14.38 12.94 -11.41
N PRO A 11 -14.44 13.77 -10.35
CA PRO A 11 -13.33 14.33 -9.56
C PRO A 11 -12.89 13.50 -8.34
N GLN A 12 -13.44 12.31 -8.13
CA GLN A 12 -13.25 11.50 -6.92
C GLN A 12 -11.76 11.17 -6.63
N ILE A 13 -10.95 11.01 -7.68
CA ILE A 13 -9.51 10.74 -7.59
C ILE A 13 -8.75 11.84 -6.83
N LEU A 14 -9.30 13.05 -6.74
CA LEU A 14 -8.70 14.15 -5.96
C LEU A 14 -8.59 13.82 -4.47
N THR A 15 -9.36 12.87 -3.94
CA THR A 15 -9.28 12.42 -2.54
C THR A 15 -7.87 11.96 -2.15
N TRP A 16 -7.12 11.35 -3.07
CA TRP A 16 -5.79 10.80 -2.78
C TRP A 16 -4.68 11.84 -2.76
N LEU A 17 -4.84 12.99 -3.44
CA LEU A 17 -3.81 14.03 -3.50
C LEU A 17 -3.41 14.57 -2.11
N PRO A 18 -4.33 15.10 -1.28
CA PRO A 18 -3.97 15.55 0.06
C PRO A 18 -3.40 14.41 0.91
N PHE A 19 -3.89 13.18 0.72
CA PHE A 19 -3.37 12.05 1.48
C PHE A 19 -1.91 11.72 1.14
N ILE A 20 -1.55 11.73 -0.15
CA ILE A 20 -0.17 11.54 -0.60
C ILE A 20 0.73 12.65 -0.04
N VAL A 21 0.25 13.90 0.02
CA VAL A 21 0.99 15.00 0.65
C VAL A 21 1.19 14.74 2.15
N ALA A 22 0.17 14.27 2.86
CA ALA A 22 0.30 13.89 4.27
C ALA A 22 1.34 12.78 4.46
N LEU A 23 1.32 11.74 3.61
CA LEU A 23 2.28 10.63 3.66
C LEU A 23 3.71 11.12 3.42
N ALA A 24 3.91 11.95 2.40
CA ALA A 24 5.21 12.56 2.11
C ALA A 24 5.69 13.44 3.28
N ALA A 25 4.79 14.19 3.92
CA ALA A 25 5.14 15.01 5.08
C ALA A 25 5.61 14.17 6.26
N VAL A 26 4.90 13.08 6.63
CA VAL A 26 5.36 12.18 7.71
C VAL A 26 6.66 11.49 7.35
N TRP A 27 6.79 10.99 6.11
CA TRP A 27 8.02 10.35 5.64
C TRP A 27 9.24 11.24 5.84
N ASN A 28 9.13 12.53 5.51
CA ASN A 28 10.17 13.54 5.67
C ASN A 28 10.29 14.12 7.11
N GLY A 29 9.45 13.70 8.05
CA GLY A 29 9.52 14.11 9.47
C GLY A 29 8.75 15.39 9.81
N CYS A 30 7.95 15.91 8.88
CA CYS A 30 7.14 17.11 9.04
C CYS A 30 5.78 16.79 9.68
N ASN A 31 5.77 16.16 10.86
CA ASN A 31 4.56 15.61 11.48
C ASN A 31 3.52 16.67 11.91
N LYS A 32 3.95 17.92 12.18
CA LYS A 32 3.04 18.99 12.66
C LYS A 32 2.06 19.49 11.60
N SER A 33 2.29 19.20 10.31
CA SER A 33 1.51 19.76 9.20
C SER A 33 0.53 18.78 8.57
N ILE A 34 0.35 17.57 9.12
CA ILE A 34 -0.38 16.49 8.43
C ILE A 34 -1.90 16.56 8.63
N SER A 35 -2.33 17.07 9.79
CA SER A 35 -3.75 17.13 10.17
C SER A 35 -4.66 17.79 9.13
N PRO A 36 -4.34 18.98 8.55
CA PRO A 36 -5.21 19.59 7.55
C PRO A 36 -5.38 18.70 6.32
N PHE A 37 -4.31 18.04 5.85
CA PHE A 37 -4.38 17.15 4.69
C PHE A 37 -5.20 15.89 4.96
N LEU A 38 -5.09 15.31 6.16
CA LEU A 38 -5.93 14.19 6.57
C LEU A 38 -7.41 14.58 6.71
N VAL A 39 -7.69 15.76 7.25
CA VAL A 39 -9.07 16.29 7.34
C VAL A 39 -9.65 16.51 5.95
N VAL A 40 -8.91 17.13 5.03
CA VAL A 40 -9.35 17.31 3.64
C VAL A 40 -9.57 15.96 2.96
N THR A 41 -8.68 14.98 3.16
CA THR A 41 -8.86 13.61 2.65
C THR A 41 -10.15 12.99 3.17
N ALA A 42 -10.42 13.09 4.48
CA ALA A 42 -11.62 12.53 5.09
C ALA A 42 -12.90 13.22 4.59
N LEU A 43 -12.88 14.55 4.44
CA LEU A 43 -14.01 15.32 3.91
C LEU A 43 -14.29 14.97 2.44
N LEU A 44 -13.27 14.87 1.60
CA LEU A 44 -13.42 14.46 0.20
C LEU A 44 -13.89 13.00 0.10
N GLY A 45 -13.31 12.11 0.89
CA GLY A 45 -13.72 10.71 0.95
C GLY A 45 -15.18 10.55 1.36
N TRP A 46 -15.63 11.31 2.37
CA TRP A 46 -17.04 11.33 2.76
C TRP A 46 -17.95 11.92 1.69
N TRP A 47 -17.56 13.07 1.14
CA TRP A 47 -18.32 13.78 0.10
C TRP A 47 -18.53 12.94 -1.16
N PHE A 48 -17.51 12.20 -1.59
CA PHE A 48 -17.59 11.32 -2.75
C PHE A 48 -18.13 9.92 -2.44
N GLY A 49 -18.55 9.66 -1.20
CA GLY A 49 -19.09 8.37 -0.78
C GLY A 49 -18.06 7.24 -0.70
N LEU A 50 -16.76 7.54 -0.69
CA LEU A 50 -15.67 6.57 -0.50
C LEU A 50 -15.49 6.19 0.98
N LEU A 51 -15.90 7.07 1.90
CA LEU A 51 -15.80 6.87 3.34
C LEU A 51 -17.12 7.18 4.02
N THR A 52 -17.54 6.31 4.93
CA THR A 52 -18.62 6.61 5.87
C THR A 52 -18.10 7.36 7.09
N LEU A 53 -18.98 8.04 7.84
CA LEU A 53 -18.62 8.66 9.12
C LEU A 53 -18.03 7.65 10.11
N LEU A 54 -18.52 6.41 10.09
CA LEU A 54 -18.00 5.31 10.91
C LEU A 54 -16.54 5.00 10.56
N SER A 55 -16.23 4.84 9.27
CA SER A 55 -14.86 4.57 8.82
C SER A 55 -13.89 5.70 9.17
N ILE A 56 -14.34 6.97 9.06
CA ILE A 56 -13.55 8.15 9.44
C ILE A 56 -13.25 8.14 10.94
N LEU A 57 -14.26 7.83 11.77
CA LEU A 57 -14.08 7.71 13.21
C LEU A 57 -13.09 6.58 13.56
N ILE A 58 -13.22 5.42 12.92
CA ILE A 58 -12.29 4.30 13.10
C ILE A 58 -10.87 4.73 12.72
N PHE A 59 -10.68 5.36 11.56
CA PHE A 59 -9.38 5.84 11.12
C PHE A 59 -8.80 6.88 12.09
N ALA A 60 -9.60 7.83 12.58
CA ALA A 60 -9.16 8.79 13.57
C ALA A 60 -8.69 8.13 14.88
N ILE A 61 -9.43 7.12 15.37
CA ILE A 61 -9.06 6.36 16.57
C ILE A 61 -7.76 5.58 16.33
N LEU A 62 -7.65 4.87 15.21
CA LEU A 62 -6.45 4.09 14.86
C LEU A 62 -5.22 4.99 14.72
N MET A 63 -5.35 6.19 14.15
CA MET A 63 -4.26 7.18 14.13
C MET A 63 -3.86 7.65 15.53
N GLY A 64 -4.84 7.88 16.41
CA GLY A 64 -4.57 8.22 17.80
C GLY A 64 -3.80 7.11 18.53
N LEU A 65 -4.24 5.86 18.37
CA LEU A 65 -3.56 4.70 18.95
C LEU A 65 -2.15 4.51 18.37
N ALA A 66 -1.98 4.70 17.06
CA ALA A 66 -0.68 4.66 16.39
C ALA A 66 0.28 5.71 16.98
N ALA A 67 -0.20 6.94 17.22
CA ALA A 67 0.61 8.00 17.82
C ALA A 67 1.01 7.72 19.29
N LEU A 68 0.22 6.92 20.01
CA LEU A 68 0.52 6.52 21.39
C LEU A 68 1.53 5.35 21.46
N GLN A 69 1.61 4.51 20.44
CA GLN A 69 2.51 3.35 20.39
C GLN A 69 3.96 3.65 20.80
N PRO A 70 4.66 4.66 20.24
CA PRO A 70 6.05 4.97 20.62
C PRO A 70 6.19 5.52 22.05
N LEU A 71 5.09 5.99 22.66
CA LEU A 71 5.06 6.53 24.03
C LEU A 71 4.79 5.45 25.09
N LEU A 72 4.40 4.23 24.67
CA LEU A 72 4.12 3.14 25.60
C LEU A 72 5.39 2.71 26.35
N PRO A 73 5.29 2.34 27.65
CA PRO A 73 6.37 1.68 28.36
C PRO A 73 6.81 0.39 27.65
N LYS A 74 8.11 0.07 27.66
CA LYS A 74 8.68 -1.10 26.96
C LYS A 74 7.91 -2.42 27.17
N ARG A 75 7.41 -2.66 28.39
CA ARG A 75 6.61 -3.86 28.73
C ARG A 75 5.32 -4.01 27.91
N PHE A 76 4.73 -2.89 27.47
CA PHE A 76 3.48 -2.87 26.69
C PHE A 76 3.71 -2.70 25.19
N GLN A 77 4.91 -2.31 24.77
CA GLN A 77 5.22 -2.11 23.34
C GLN A 77 5.04 -3.40 22.53
N ILE A 78 5.44 -4.56 23.07
CA ILE A 78 5.28 -5.85 22.39
C ILE A 78 3.80 -6.15 22.11
N ALA A 79 2.95 -5.99 23.12
CA ALA A 79 1.50 -6.15 22.96
C ALA A 79 0.94 -5.13 21.94
N GLY A 80 1.40 -3.88 22.01
CA GLY A 80 1.04 -2.84 21.05
C GLY A 80 1.44 -3.18 19.61
N HIS A 81 2.60 -3.79 19.39
CA HIS A 81 3.01 -4.28 18.07
C HIS A 81 2.15 -5.44 17.57
N GLY A 82 1.74 -6.35 18.46
CA GLY A 82 0.76 -7.40 18.15
C GLY A 82 -0.57 -6.80 17.68
N VAL A 83 -1.10 -5.82 18.41
CA VAL A 83 -2.32 -5.09 18.02
C VAL A 83 -2.12 -4.36 16.68
N LEU A 84 -0.97 -3.71 16.48
CA LEU A 84 -0.66 -3.00 15.25
C LEU A 84 -0.66 -3.93 14.02
N VAL A 85 -0.09 -5.14 14.15
CA VAL A 85 -0.14 -6.15 13.08
C VAL A 85 -1.59 -6.54 12.78
N LEU A 86 -2.40 -6.82 13.81
CA LEU A 86 -3.81 -7.17 13.62
C LEU A 86 -4.61 -6.05 12.93
N VAL A 87 -4.36 -4.79 13.29
CA VAL A 87 -4.97 -3.62 12.64
C VAL A 87 -4.56 -3.53 11.18
N CYS A 88 -3.27 -3.69 10.86
CA CYS A 88 -2.78 -3.65 9.48
C CYS A 88 -3.38 -4.78 8.64
N LEU A 89 -3.51 -5.99 9.21
CA LEU A 89 -4.16 -7.11 8.54
C LEU A 89 -5.66 -6.86 8.32
N ALA A 90 -6.37 -6.33 9.32
CA ALA A 90 -7.79 -6.00 9.19
C ALA A 90 -8.04 -4.95 8.09
N LEU A 91 -7.18 -3.93 8.00
CA LEU A 91 -7.21 -2.94 6.92
C LEU A 91 -6.85 -3.56 5.57
N GLY A 92 -5.82 -4.42 5.51
CA GLY A 92 -5.36 -5.05 4.28
C GLY A 92 -6.41 -5.99 3.68
N PHE A 93 -7.10 -6.74 4.53
CA PHE A 93 -8.23 -7.59 4.17
C PHE A 93 -9.56 -6.84 4.05
N GLN A 94 -9.55 -5.50 4.14
CA GLN A 94 -10.75 -4.65 3.96
C GLN A 94 -11.90 -5.03 4.91
N LEU A 95 -11.57 -5.39 6.14
CA LEU A 95 -12.56 -5.75 7.17
C LEU A 95 -13.22 -4.52 7.82
N ILE A 96 -12.75 -3.32 7.51
CA ILE A 96 -13.33 -2.08 8.03
C ILE A 96 -14.57 -1.72 7.21
N PRO A 97 -15.75 -1.64 7.84
CA PRO A 97 -16.98 -1.33 7.12
C PRO A 97 -16.99 0.13 6.64
N GLY A 98 -17.63 0.34 5.49
CA GLY A 98 -17.89 1.68 4.96
C GLY A 98 -16.66 2.39 4.42
N VAL A 99 -15.69 1.63 3.89
CA VAL A 99 -14.59 2.10 3.05
C VAL A 99 -14.79 1.51 1.66
N ASP A 100 -15.09 2.37 0.69
CA ASP A 100 -15.26 1.98 -0.71
C ASP A 100 -14.00 2.32 -1.53
N LYS A 101 -13.81 1.60 -2.62
CA LYS A 101 -12.72 1.83 -3.57
C LYS A 101 -13.19 2.61 -4.78
N LEU A 102 -12.32 3.46 -5.32
CA LEU A 102 -12.57 4.10 -6.59
C LEU A 102 -12.15 3.16 -7.73
N ASN A 103 -13.13 2.67 -8.49
CA ASN A 103 -12.89 1.90 -9.70
C ASN A 103 -12.32 2.80 -10.80
N ILE A 104 -11.12 2.47 -11.26
CA ILE A 104 -10.46 3.19 -12.37
C ILE A 104 -10.81 2.53 -13.71
N VAL A 105 -10.82 1.19 -13.72
CA VAL A 105 -11.20 0.39 -14.87
C VAL A 105 -11.83 -0.92 -14.40
N SER A 106 -12.87 -1.37 -15.09
CA SER A 106 -13.59 -2.61 -14.78
C SER A 106 -13.69 -3.46 -16.04
N ASP A 107 -13.31 -4.73 -15.92
CA ASP A 107 -13.38 -5.76 -16.94
C ASP A 107 -12.80 -5.35 -18.30
N ALA A 108 -11.72 -4.56 -18.29
CA ALA A 108 -11.08 -4.13 -19.51
C ALA A 108 -10.31 -5.28 -20.15
N GLN A 109 -10.72 -5.63 -21.36
CA GLN A 109 -9.94 -6.46 -22.24
C GLN A 109 -8.85 -5.60 -22.90
N ILE A 110 -7.63 -5.74 -22.41
CA ILE A 110 -6.47 -4.95 -22.85
C ILE A 110 -5.98 -5.40 -24.24
N GLY A 111 -6.11 -6.69 -24.53
CA GLY A 111 -5.66 -7.37 -25.73
C GLY A 111 -6.58 -8.54 -26.10
N PRO A 112 -6.63 -9.02 -27.36
CA PRO A 112 -7.54 -10.10 -27.75
C PRO A 112 -7.33 -11.39 -26.95
N ASN A 113 -6.07 -11.68 -26.56
CA ASN A 113 -5.71 -12.88 -25.81
C ASN A 113 -5.51 -12.60 -24.30
N SER A 114 -5.70 -11.35 -23.85
CA SER A 114 -5.54 -10.98 -22.46
C SER A 114 -6.79 -11.28 -21.65
N GLU A 115 -6.59 -11.82 -20.45
CA GLU A 115 -7.65 -11.89 -19.43
C GLU A 115 -8.19 -10.48 -19.12
N LYS A 116 -9.45 -10.45 -18.67
CA LYS A 116 -10.10 -9.19 -18.29
C LYS A 116 -9.41 -8.61 -17.05
N PHE A 117 -9.08 -7.33 -17.14
CA PHE A 117 -8.39 -6.62 -16.07
C PHE A 117 -9.30 -5.58 -15.42
N SER A 118 -9.36 -5.63 -14.09
CA SER A 118 -10.05 -4.65 -13.25
C SER A 118 -9.05 -4.03 -12.29
N TYR A 119 -9.13 -2.71 -12.12
CA TYR A 119 -8.26 -1.98 -11.19
C TYR A 119 -9.01 -0.86 -10.49
N SER A 120 -8.80 -0.82 -9.18
CA SER A 120 -9.42 0.13 -8.26
C SER A 120 -8.38 0.64 -7.27
N ILE A 121 -8.49 1.89 -6.85
CA ILE A 121 -7.66 2.47 -5.80
C ILE A 121 -8.44 2.58 -4.49
N GLY A 122 -7.84 2.14 -3.40
CA GLY A 122 -8.41 2.19 -2.05
C GLY A 122 -7.65 3.15 -1.14
N LEU A 123 -8.21 3.40 0.04
CA LEU A 123 -7.59 4.25 1.08
C LEU A 123 -6.95 3.42 2.20
N GLU A 124 -7.30 2.14 2.35
CA GLU A 124 -6.81 1.32 3.47
C GLU A 124 -5.31 1.07 3.39
N LYS A 125 -4.77 0.69 2.23
CA LYS A 125 -3.32 0.44 2.07
C LYS A 125 -2.47 1.69 2.37
N PRO A 126 -2.76 2.88 1.77
CA PRO A 126 -2.09 4.11 2.17
C PRO A 126 -2.25 4.45 3.66
N PHE A 127 -3.38 4.09 4.26
CA PHE A 127 -3.63 4.31 5.68
C PHE A 127 -2.83 3.38 6.60
N ILE A 128 -2.64 2.11 6.22
CA ILE A 128 -1.68 1.20 6.86
C ILE A 128 -0.29 1.85 6.86
N PHE A 129 0.13 2.39 5.71
CA PHE A 129 1.42 3.05 5.61
C PHE A 129 1.53 4.25 6.55
N MET A 130 0.51 5.12 6.59
CA MET A 130 0.45 6.25 7.51
C MET A 130 0.56 5.80 8.97
N ILE A 131 -0.22 4.78 9.37
CA ILE A 131 -0.18 4.19 10.72
C ILE A 131 1.24 3.73 11.06
N LEU A 132 1.90 2.99 10.17
CA LEU A 132 3.25 2.48 10.41
C LEU A 132 4.27 3.61 10.54
N LEU A 133 4.21 4.63 9.69
CA LEU A 133 5.11 5.78 9.76
C LEU A 133 5.01 6.56 11.08
N VAL A 134 3.81 6.59 11.67
CA VAL A 134 3.56 7.25 12.95
C VAL A 134 3.90 6.35 14.14
N ALA A 135 3.51 5.08 14.10
CA ALA A 135 3.65 4.14 15.21
C ALA A 135 5.05 3.53 15.35
N VAL A 136 5.79 3.44 14.24
CA VAL A 136 7.01 2.63 14.14
C VAL A 136 8.17 3.45 13.57
N PRO A 137 8.99 4.08 14.43
CA PRO A 137 10.05 4.99 13.99
C PRO A 137 11.05 4.38 13.00
N TRP A 138 11.40 3.10 13.19
CA TRP A 138 12.40 2.42 12.36
C TRP A 138 11.93 2.10 10.93
N VAL A 139 10.63 2.21 10.63
CA VAL A 139 10.13 2.09 9.25
C VAL A 139 10.68 3.22 8.38
N ARG A 140 11.02 4.36 8.98
CA ARG A 140 11.61 5.54 8.29
C ARG A 140 13.14 5.53 8.27
N GLU A 141 13.77 4.67 9.06
CA GLU A 141 15.22 4.57 9.12
C GLU A 141 15.73 3.95 7.82
N ASN A 142 16.59 4.68 7.12
CA ASN A 142 17.15 4.24 5.85
C ASN A 142 18.57 3.74 6.10
N ASP A 143 18.70 2.47 6.49
CA ASP A 143 19.99 1.85 6.80
C ASP A 143 20.77 1.48 5.53
N HIS A 144 20.10 1.48 4.38
CA HIS A 144 20.69 1.11 3.11
C HIS A 144 21.09 2.37 2.34
N ALA A 145 22.41 2.59 2.22
CA ALA A 145 22.93 3.42 1.14
C ALA A 145 22.35 2.92 -0.19
N ARG A 146 22.11 3.85 -1.12
CA ARG A 146 21.48 3.58 -2.43
C ARG A 146 22.26 2.49 -3.17
N ASP A 147 21.85 1.23 -2.99
CA ASP A 147 22.57 0.07 -3.52
C ASP A 147 21.97 -0.34 -4.87
N TYR A 148 22.58 0.18 -5.93
CA TYR A 148 22.23 -0.15 -7.29
C TYR A 148 22.41 -1.64 -7.61
N ARG A 149 23.25 -2.39 -6.86
CA ARG A 149 23.42 -3.83 -7.07
C ARG A 149 22.15 -4.58 -6.72
N THR A 150 21.56 -4.31 -5.56
CA THR A 150 20.29 -4.92 -5.14
C THR A 150 19.17 -4.61 -6.14
N ALA A 151 19.06 -3.37 -6.60
CA ALA A 151 18.09 -2.99 -7.63
C ALA A 151 18.33 -3.72 -8.97
N THR A 152 19.60 -3.87 -9.37
CA THR A 152 19.98 -4.59 -10.59
C THR A 152 19.64 -6.07 -10.47
N VAL A 153 19.95 -6.71 -9.34
CA VAL A 153 19.60 -8.13 -9.11
C VAL A 153 18.09 -8.32 -9.12
N ALA A 154 17.32 -7.45 -8.47
CA ALA A 154 15.86 -7.51 -8.50
C ALA A 154 15.31 -7.36 -9.93
N LEU A 155 15.87 -6.43 -10.72
CA LEU A 155 15.50 -6.27 -12.13
C LEU A 155 15.85 -7.50 -12.97
N LEU A 156 17.04 -8.08 -12.77
CA LEU A 156 17.47 -9.30 -13.46
C LEU A 156 16.57 -10.49 -13.09
N MET A 157 16.17 -10.62 -11.82
CA MET A 157 15.21 -11.64 -11.39
C MET A 157 13.84 -11.43 -12.04
N LEU A 158 13.34 -10.19 -12.08
CA LEU A 158 12.07 -9.86 -12.73
C LEU A 158 12.10 -10.23 -14.23
N VAL A 159 13.16 -9.83 -14.94
CA VAL A 159 13.36 -10.17 -16.35
C VAL A 159 13.50 -11.70 -16.52
N GLY A 160 14.25 -12.36 -15.65
CA GLY A 160 14.44 -13.80 -15.66
C GLY A 160 13.12 -14.57 -15.52
N VAL A 161 12.29 -14.19 -14.53
CA VAL A 161 10.95 -14.79 -14.34
C VAL A 161 10.07 -14.53 -15.56
N PHE A 162 10.08 -13.32 -16.13
CA PHE A 162 9.33 -13.00 -17.34
C PHE A 162 9.76 -13.89 -18.53
N LEU A 163 11.06 -14.05 -18.76
CA LEU A 163 11.59 -14.89 -19.85
C LEU A 163 11.27 -16.38 -19.65
N VAL A 164 11.35 -16.88 -18.42
CA VAL A 164 10.97 -18.26 -18.09
C VAL A 164 9.48 -18.48 -18.34
N SER A 165 8.61 -17.55 -17.92
CA SER A 165 7.17 -17.64 -18.16
C SER A 165 6.82 -17.59 -19.65
N LEU A 166 7.54 -16.79 -20.45
CA LEU A 166 7.40 -16.74 -21.90
C LEU A 166 7.84 -18.07 -22.54
N ALA A 167 9.00 -18.61 -22.14
CA ALA A 167 9.53 -19.86 -22.67
C ALA A 167 8.67 -21.08 -22.30
N ALA A 168 8.06 -21.06 -21.11
CA ALA A 168 7.14 -22.09 -20.65
C ALA A 168 5.72 -21.98 -21.27
N GLY A 169 5.44 -20.93 -22.06
CA GLY A 169 4.14 -20.71 -22.70
C GLY A 169 3.04 -20.23 -21.74
N PHE A 170 3.38 -19.81 -20.52
CA PHE A 170 2.42 -19.21 -19.58
C PHE A 170 2.02 -17.79 -19.96
N LEU A 171 2.87 -17.10 -20.74
CA LEU A 171 2.63 -15.74 -21.24
C LEU A 171 2.82 -15.71 -22.76
N SER A 172 2.02 -14.90 -23.42
CA SER A 172 2.23 -14.48 -24.81
C SER A 172 2.56 -13.00 -24.84
N PHE A 173 3.61 -12.61 -25.58
CA PHE A 173 3.93 -11.20 -25.74
C PHE A 173 2.83 -10.49 -26.54
N GLU A 174 2.21 -9.47 -25.94
CA GLU A 174 1.25 -8.61 -26.59
C GLU A 174 1.47 -7.15 -26.16
N PHE A 175 1.69 -6.26 -27.12
CA PHE A 175 1.94 -4.86 -26.81
C PHE A 175 0.64 -4.06 -26.73
N SER A 176 0.43 -3.40 -25.59
CA SER A 176 -0.73 -2.54 -25.36
C SER A 176 -0.35 -1.36 -24.45
N LEU A 177 -0.95 -0.19 -24.72
CA LEU A 177 -0.78 1.02 -23.90
C LEU A 177 -2.15 1.62 -23.57
N PRO A 178 -2.85 1.06 -22.57
CA PRO A 178 -4.13 1.61 -22.13
C PRO A 178 -3.99 3.04 -21.61
N ARG A 179 -4.99 3.89 -21.86
CA ARG A 179 -4.97 5.30 -21.41
C ARG A 179 -4.90 5.47 -19.89
N TRP A 180 -5.36 4.48 -19.12
CA TRP A 180 -5.32 4.46 -17.66
C TRP A 180 -3.99 3.94 -17.08
N LEU A 181 -3.06 3.46 -17.93
CA LEU A 181 -1.78 2.90 -17.50
C LEU A 181 -0.93 3.85 -16.63
N PRO A 182 -0.85 5.17 -16.89
CA PRO A 182 -0.14 6.08 -15.99
C PRO A 182 -0.75 6.13 -14.58
N ILE A 183 -2.07 6.08 -14.47
CA ILE A 183 -2.78 6.06 -13.16
C ILE A 183 -2.50 4.74 -12.45
N PHE A 184 -2.46 3.63 -13.18
CA PHE A 184 -2.05 2.34 -12.63
C PHE A 184 -0.63 2.38 -12.08
N PHE A 185 0.36 2.87 -12.84
CA PHE A 185 1.75 2.92 -12.36
C PHE A 185 1.91 3.81 -11.11
N VAL A 186 1.36 5.02 -11.13
CA VAL A 186 1.44 5.94 -9.99
C VAL A 186 0.66 5.39 -8.79
N GLY A 187 -0.58 4.93 -9.00
CA GLY A 187 -1.40 4.37 -7.94
C GLY A 187 -0.82 3.12 -7.33
N ASN A 188 -0.30 2.19 -8.15
CA ASN A 188 0.33 0.98 -7.65
C ASN A 188 1.61 1.31 -6.87
N LEU A 189 2.49 2.19 -7.40
CA LEU A 189 3.71 2.59 -6.71
C LEU A 189 3.43 3.21 -5.33
N PHE A 190 2.56 4.22 -5.27
CA PHE A 190 2.35 5.00 -4.04
C PHE A 190 1.35 4.38 -3.08
N LEU A 191 0.32 3.70 -3.59
CA LEU A 191 -0.83 3.25 -2.80
C LEU A 191 -0.82 1.75 -2.53
N THR A 192 0.06 0.99 -3.19
CA THR A 192 0.17 -0.46 -3.01
C THR A 192 1.60 -0.86 -2.64
N CYS A 193 2.58 -0.64 -3.53
CA CYS A 193 3.97 -1.05 -3.32
C CYS A 193 4.62 -0.38 -2.11
N LEU A 194 4.50 0.95 -1.95
CA LEU A 194 5.08 1.64 -0.79
C LEU A 194 4.50 1.14 0.55
N PRO A 195 3.16 1.04 0.73
CA PRO A 195 2.59 0.41 1.92
C PRO A 195 3.05 -1.02 2.17
N GLU A 196 3.13 -1.85 1.14
CA GLU A 196 3.57 -3.24 1.26
C GLU A 196 5.04 -3.34 1.64
N GLU A 197 5.92 -2.58 0.99
CA GLU A 197 7.34 -2.51 1.34
C GLU A 197 7.53 -2.07 2.79
N ALA A 198 6.80 -1.03 3.22
CA ALA A 198 6.86 -0.52 4.58
C ALA A 198 6.36 -1.55 5.61
N PHE A 199 5.28 -2.28 5.31
CA PHE A 199 4.72 -3.29 6.20
C PHE A 199 5.58 -4.56 6.27
N PHE A 200 5.88 -5.17 5.12
CA PHE A 200 6.57 -6.47 5.09
C PHE A 200 8.06 -6.33 5.36
N ARG A 201 8.74 -5.36 4.74
CA ARG A 201 10.20 -5.20 4.91
C ARG A 201 10.55 -4.21 6.01
N GLY A 202 9.96 -3.03 5.98
CA GLY A 202 10.23 -1.97 6.94
C GLY A 202 9.82 -2.34 8.38
N TYR A 203 8.65 -2.97 8.54
CA TYR A 203 8.12 -3.32 9.85
C TYR A 203 8.40 -4.77 10.24
N ILE A 204 7.85 -5.75 9.52
CA ILE A 204 7.94 -7.18 9.89
C ILE A 204 9.38 -7.68 9.78
N GLN A 205 10.00 -7.61 8.60
CA GLN A 205 11.33 -8.19 8.38
C GLN A 205 12.38 -7.51 9.25
N ARG A 206 12.45 -6.18 9.26
CA ARG A 206 13.42 -5.44 10.09
C ARG A 206 13.18 -5.67 11.58
N GLY A 207 11.91 -5.67 12.02
CA GLY A 207 11.54 -5.95 13.40
C GLY A 207 12.00 -7.34 13.84
N LEU A 208 11.71 -8.37 13.04
CA LEU A 208 12.14 -9.74 13.32
C LEU A 208 13.66 -9.89 13.24
N ALA A 209 14.32 -9.24 12.28
CA ALA A 209 15.77 -9.33 12.12
C ALA A 209 16.52 -8.88 13.39
N SER A 210 16.00 -7.88 14.09
CA SER A 210 16.55 -7.41 15.37
C SER A 210 16.44 -8.42 16.51
N GLN A 211 15.55 -9.41 16.41
CA GLN A 211 15.29 -10.40 17.47
C GLN A 211 15.83 -11.80 17.15
N ILE A 212 15.68 -12.25 15.91
CA ILE A 212 15.97 -13.63 15.48
C ILE A 212 16.97 -13.70 14.32
N GLY A 213 17.52 -12.56 13.90
CA GLY A 213 18.50 -12.47 12.81
C GLY A 213 17.88 -12.33 11.41
N VAL A 214 18.73 -11.94 10.46
CA VAL A 214 18.30 -11.52 9.10
C VAL A 214 17.69 -12.66 8.29
N TRP A 215 18.29 -13.85 8.28
CA TRP A 215 17.84 -14.95 7.42
C TRP A 215 16.46 -15.51 7.80
N PRO A 216 16.18 -15.83 9.09
CA PRO A 216 14.83 -16.23 9.50
C PRO A 216 13.78 -15.14 9.22
N ALA A 217 14.15 -13.87 9.45
CA ALA A 217 13.25 -12.75 9.20
C ALA A 217 12.87 -12.61 7.71
N ILE A 218 13.84 -12.76 6.79
CA ILE A 218 13.57 -12.79 5.34
C ILE A 218 12.62 -13.93 4.99
N GLY A 219 12.88 -15.13 5.50
CA GLY A 219 12.02 -16.30 5.26
C GLY A 219 10.58 -16.08 5.72
N ILE A 220 10.40 -15.60 6.94
CA ILE A 220 9.07 -15.34 7.52
C ILE A 220 8.34 -14.22 6.75
N ALA A 221 9.00 -13.08 6.50
CA ALA A 221 8.38 -11.98 5.77
C ALA A 221 7.98 -12.37 4.34
N SER A 222 8.82 -13.15 3.65
CA SER A 222 8.53 -13.65 2.29
C SER A 222 7.33 -14.60 2.27
N LEU A 223 7.24 -15.52 3.25
CA LEU A 223 6.09 -16.42 3.37
C LEU A 223 4.80 -15.66 3.67
N LEU A 224 4.84 -14.70 4.61
CA LEU A 224 3.69 -13.86 4.93
C LEU A 224 3.22 -13.04 3.73
N PHE A 225 4.16 -12.47 2.97
CA PHE A 225 3.84 -11.76 1.73
C PHE A 225 3.16 -12.68 0.71
N GLY A 226 3.70 -13.89 0.51
CA GLY A 226 3.10 -14.89 -0.38
C GLY A 226 1.70 -15.32 0.06
N PHE A 227 1.49 -15.56 1.35
CA PHE A 227 0.17 -15.91 1.89
C PHE A 227 -0.86 -14.79 1.73
N ALA A 228 -0.44 -13.52 1.90
CA ALA A 228 -1.33 -12.37 1.71
C ALA A 228 -1.82 -12.22 0.26
N HIS A 229 -1.09 -12.79 -0.72
CA HIS A 229 -1.40 -12.70 -2.16
C HIS A 229 -1.83 -14.05 -2.77
N PHE A 230 -2.08 -15.07 -1.95
CA PHE A 230 -2.37 -16.42 -2.44
C PHE A 230 -3.64 -16.49 -3.31
N ALA A 231 -4.62 -15.62 -3.07
CA ALA A 231 -5.88 -15.60 -3.80
C ALA A 231 -5.81 -14.89 -5.18
N GLY A 232 -4.66 -14.28 -5.52
CA GLY A 232 -4.52 -13.39 -6.67
C GLY A 232 -4.75 -11.94 -6.29
#